data_AF-A0A9E4BLB0-F1
#
_entry.id   AF-A0A9E4BLB0-F1
#
_cell.length_a   1.000
_cell.length_b   1.000
_cell.length_c   1.000
_cell.angle_alpha   90.00
_cell.angle_beta   90.00
_cell.angle_gamma   90.00
#
_symmetry.space_group_name_H-M   'P 1'
#
loop_
_entity.id
_entity.type
_entity.pdbx_description
1 polymer ?
#
loop_
_entity_poly.entity_id
_entity_poly.type
_entity_poly.pdbx_seq_one_letter_code
_entity_poly.pdbx_strand_id
1 'polypeptide(L)'
;PLGYQTEHVVAISTRDLKKENKTTETVFRDALLSHPAVISTTWLNHPLNNDMSLSTYVTYRGEPEQRAEGISIDYDLFKTLDIKLVAGREYNRDFPTDQKEAVIVNEALVQKFGIEDPVGKTIKYSGSKERTIIGVVQNFHFRSLHHKVAPAVLPLSTSTGRLLVRIHPENVPGTIAFIKEQWEKVALNQTFNFSFIDENLDKQYKKEERWNQMIQYATGFAIFIAALGAFG
;
A
#
# COMPACT_ATOMS: atom_id res chain seq x y z
N PRO A 1 -3.56 -7.33 13.38
CA PRO A 1 -4.33 -7.36 12.11
C PRO A 1 -3.75 -6.32 11.16
N LEU A 2 -3.68 -6.59 9.85
CA LEU A 2 -3.02 -5.73 8.85
C LEU A 2 -3.66 -4.33 8.69
N GLY A 3 -4.94 -4.18 9.07
CA GLY A 3 -5.67 -2.91 8.96
C GLY A 3 -6.25 -2.65 7.56
N TYR A 4 -6.20 -3.65 6.67
CA TYR A 4 -6.80 -3.64 5.34
C TYR A 4 -7.22 -5.06 4.91
N GLN A 5 -8.15 -5.14 3.96
CA GLN A 5 -8.62 -6.36 3.32
C GLN A 5 -7.60 -6.87 2.28
N THR A 6 -7.30 -8.16 2.36
CA THR A 6 -6.31 -8.85 1.51
C THR A 6 -6.96 -9.92 0.64
N GLU A 7 -8.09 -10.47 1.05
CA GLU A 7 -8.81 -11.50 0.32
C GLU A 7 -9.40 -10.95 -0.96
N HIS A 8 -9.33 -11.73 -2.04
CA HIS A 8 -9.89 -11.38 -3.35
C HIS A 8 -9.34 -10.06 -3.92
N VAL A 9 -8.12 -9.68 -3.53
CA VAL A 9 -7.39 -8.55 -4.11
C VAL A 9 -6.27 -9.08 -4.99
N VAL A 10 -6.40 -8.84 -6.29
CA VAL A 10 -5.44 -9.26 -7.30
C VAL A 10 -4.46 -8.12 -7.57
N ALA A 11 -3.16 -8.40 -7.43
CA ALA A 11 -2.10 -7.48 -7.79
C ALA A 11 -1.52 -7.84 -9.17
N ILE A 12 -1.63 -6.92 -10.12
CA ILE A 12 -1.13 -7.05 -11.50
C ILE A 12 0.04 -6.10 -11.69
N SER A 13 1.16 -6.60 -12.20
CA SER A 13 2.30 -5.75 -12.56
C SER A 13 2.04 -5.05 -13.88
N THR A 14 2.00 -3.72 -13.91
CA THR A 14 1.80 -2.94 -15.16
C THR A 14 3.09 -2.32 -15.68
N ARG A 15 4.24 -2.73 -15.13
CA ARG A 15 5.57 -2.24 -15.54
C ARG A 15 5.82 -2.38 -17.05
N ASP A 16 5.26 -3.42 -17.66
CA ASP A 16 5.44 -3.67 -19.08
C ASP A 16 4.53 -2.79 -19.94
N LEU A 17 3.30 -2.50 -19.49
CA LEU A 17 2.40 -1.52 -20.15
C LEU A 17 2.96 -0.11 -20.13
N LYS A 18 3.61 0.27 -19.02
CA LYS A 18 4.22 1.60 -18.85
C LYS A 18 5.32 1.90 -19.86
N LYS A 19 5.96 0.89 -20.45
CA LYS A 19 6.99 1.04 -21.49
C LYS A 19 6.39 1.41 -22.85
N GLU A 20 5.13 1.03 -23.09
CA GLU A 20 4.46 1.27 -24.37
C GLU A 20 3.75 2.63 -24.39
N ASN A 21 2.84 2.91 -23.43
CA ASN A 21 2.19 4.21 -23.28
C ASN A 21 1.40 4.33 -21.95
N LYS A 22 1.35 5.51 -21.32
CA LYS A 22 0.49 5.78 -20.15
C LYS A 22 -1.00 5.60 -20.47
N THR A 23 -1.42 5.83 -21.71
CA THR A 23 -2.82 5.66 -22.14
C THR A 23 -3.27 4.21 -22.04
N THR A 24 -2.36 3.25 -22.27
CA THR A 24 -2.65 1.81 -22.23
C THR A 24 -3.05 1.33 -20.84
N GLU A 25 -2.42 1.88 -19.79
CA GLU A 25 -2.75 1.54 -18.41
C GLU A 25 -4.16 2.01 -18.02
N THR A 26 -4.57 3.20 -18.47
CA THR A 26 -5.93 3.73 -18.25
C THR A 26 -6.96 2.90 -19.00
N VAL A 27 -6.73 2.58 -20.28
CA VAL A 27 -7.62 1.74 -21.09
C VAL A 27 -7.81 0.36 -20.45
N PHE A 28 -6.73 -0.25 -19.97
CA PHE A 28 -6.80 -1.53 -19.27
C PHE A 28 -7.68 -1.43 -18.02
N ARG A 29 -7.42 -0.43 -17.16
CA ARG A 29 -8.20 -0.20 -15.94
C ARG A 29 -9.69 -0.01 -16.24
N ASP A 30 -10.02 0.81 -17.22
CA ASP A 30 -11.40 1.12 -17.57
C ASP A 30 -12.13 -0.12 -18.12
N ALA A 31 -11.43 -0.94 -18.91
CA ALA A 31 -11.96 -2.23 -19.36
C ALA A 31 -12.25 -3.17 -18.18
N LEU A 32 -11.39 -3.21 -17.15
CA LEU A 32 -11.65 -4.01 -15.96
C LEU A 32 -12.87 -3.52 -15.17
N LEU A 33 -13.00 -2.21 -14.99
CA LEU A 33 -14.11 -1.59 -14.27
C LEU A 33 -15.47 -1.79 -14.97
N SER A 34 -15.49 -2.15 -16.25
CA SER A 34 -16.72 -2.48 -16.97
C SER A 34 -17.35 -3.82 -16.59
N HIS A 35 -16.59 -4.70 -15.92
CA HIS A 35 -17.05 -6.04 -15.56
C HIS A 35 -17.66 -6.07 -14.15
N PRO A 36 -18.88 -6.60 -13.96
CA PRO A 36 -19.58 -6.54 -12.66
C PRO A 36 -18.87 -7.29 -11.53
N ALA A 37 -18.06 -8.30 -11.85
CA ALA A 37 -17.26 -9.00 -10.85
C ALA A 37 -16.06 -8.19 -10.32
N VAL A 38 -15.74 -7.04 -10.93
CA VAL A 38 -14.69 -6.12 -10.47
C VAL A 38 -15.31 -5.02 -9.61
N ILE A 39 -14.98 -5.02 -8.31
CA ILE A 39 -15.55 -4.09 -7.31
C ILE A 39 -14.88 -2.72 -7.40
N SER A 40 -13.55 -2.70 -7.50
CA SER A 40 -12.75 -1.47 -7.59
C SER A 40 -11.33 -1.76 -8.05
N THR A 41 -10.65 -0.70 -8.50
CA THR A 41 -9.26 -0.75 -8.89
C THR A 41 -8.49 0.45 -8.33
N THR A 42 -7.25 0.24 -7.92
CA THR A 42 -6.38 1.31 -7.45
C THR A 42 -4.96 1.10 -7.94
N TRP A 43 -4.29 2.19 -8.30
CA TRP A 43 -2.86 2.15 -8.55
C TRP A 43 -2.08 2.16 -7.26
N LEU A 44 -0.98 1.41 -7.24
CA LEU A 44 -0.03 1.41 -6.16
C LEU A 44 1.39 1.31 -6.72
N ASN A 45 2.23 2.28 -6.36
CA ASN A 45 3.60 2.39 -6.85
C ASN A 45 4.62 1.63 -5.97
N HIS A 46 4.23 1.22 -4.77
CA HIS A 46 5.06 0.48 -3.82
C HIS A 46 4.31 -0.75 -3.30
N PRO A 47 4.90 -1.94 -3.27
CA PRO A 47 4.21 -3.10 -2.71
C PRO A 47 3.92 -2.86 -1.22
N LEU A 48 2.70 -3.20 -0.79
CA LEU A 48 2.35 -3.27 0.63
C LEU A 48 3.11 -4.42 1.30
N ASN A 49 3.27 -4.31 2.61
CA ASN A 49 3.93 -5.33 3.45
C ASN A 49 5.35 -5.63 2.99
N ASN A 50 6.17 -4.59 2.77
CA ASN A 50 7.60 -4.75 2.57
C ASN A 50 8.40 -3.99 3.64
N ASP A 51 9.69 -4.29 3.75
CA ASP A 51 10.56 -3.62 4.73
C ASP A 51 11.09 -2.27 4.26
N MET A 52 10.76 -1.87 3.02
CA MET A 52 11.22 -0.62 2.43
C MET A 52 10.56 0.56 3.16
N SER A 53 11.40 1.44 3.72
CA SER A 53 10.94 2.72 4.26
C SER A 53 10.80 3.73 3.11
N LEU A 54 9.65 4.38 3.04
CA LEU A 54 9.33 5.51 2.18
C LEU A 54 9.40 6.78 3.02
N SER A 55 10.49 6.92 3.78
CA SER A 55 10.61 7.96 4.80
C SER A 55 10.46 9.36 4.22
N THR A 56 9.70 10.18 4.92
CA THR A 56 9.59 11.63 4.73
C THR A 56 9.75 12.31 6.09
N TYR A 57 9.81 13.64 6.06
CA TYR A 57 9.80 14.49 7.23
C TYR A 57 8.57 15.39 7.15
N VAL A 58 7.85 15.49 8.25
CA VAL A 58 6.62 16.29 8.36
C VAL A 58 6.86 17.40 9.37
N THR A 59 6.36 18.59 9.04
CA THR A 59 6.32 19.74 9.93
C THR A 59 4.87 20.18 10.13
N TYR A 60 4.51 20.46 11.38
CA TYR A 60 3.22 21.03 11.77
C TYR A 60 3.46 22.26 12.65
N ARG A 61 2.80 23.39 12.37
CA ARG A 61 2.90 24.64 13.15
C ARG A 61 4.32 25.19 13.41
N GLY A 62 5.30 24.85 12.57
CA GLY A 62 6.68 25.28 12.74
C GLY A 62 7.47 24.47 13.78
N GLU A 63 6.91 23.38 14.30
CA GLU A 63 7.63 22.40 15.11
C GLU A 63 8.79 21.76 14.31
N PRO A 64 9.83 21.23 14.99
CA PRO A 64 10.90 20.51 14.33
C PRO A 64 10.37 19.39 13.42
N GLU A 65 11.03 19.20 12.27
CA GLU A 65 10.71 18.12 11.36
C GLU A 65 10.74 16.76 12.07
N GLN A 66 9.65 16.00 11.95
CA GLN A 66 9.58 14.65 12.50
C GLN A 66 9.43 13.62 11.38
N ARG A 67 10.14 12.51 11.53
CA ARG A 67 10.07 11.40 10.57
C ARG A 67 8.67 10.81 10.48
N ALA A 68 8.21 10.60 9.26
CA ALA A 68 6.98 9.91 8.89
C ALA A 68 7.24 9.06 7.64
N GLU A 69 6.19 8.43 7.12
CA GLU A 69 6.20 7.65 5.88
C GLU A 69 5.35 8.37 4.83
N GLY A 70 5.87 8.50 3.61
CA GLY A 70 5.23 9.20 2.50
C GLY A 70 4.77 8.22 1.44
N ILE A 71 3.51 7.81 1.49
CA ILE A 71 2.98 6.74 0.64
C ILE A 71 2.05 7.36 -0.37
N SER A 72 2.49 7.42 -1.62
CA SER A 72 1.65 7.89 -2.71
C SER A 72 0.47 6.94 -2.96
N ILE A 73 -0.74 7.48 -3.06
CA ILE A 73 -1.97 6.70 -3.24
C ILE A 73 -2.74 7.15 -4.47
N ASP A 74 -3.57 6.26 -5.02
CA ASP A 74 -4.59 6.57 -6.03
C ASP A 74 -5.95 6.79 -5.34
N TYR A 75 -6.92 7.35 -6.07
CA TYR A 75 -8.23 7.75 -5.55
C TYR A 75 -8.95 6.63 -4.79
N ASP A 76 -8.94 5.41 -5.31
CA ASP A 76 -9.78 4.32 -4.81
C ASP A 76 -9.00 3.34 -3.90
N LEU A 77 -7.85 3.74 -3.35
CA LEU A 77 -7.02 2.86 -2.52
C LEU A 77 -7.80 2.34 -1.31
N PHE A 78 -8.44 3.25 -0.57
CA PHE A 78 -9.13 2.92 0.67
C PHE A 78 -10.36 2.05 0.41
N LYS A 79 -11.14 2.36 -0.64
CA LYS A 79 -12.22 1.49 -1.12
C LYS A 79 -11.72 0.09 -1.50
N THR A 80 -10.62 0.00 -2.25
CA THR A 80 -10.10 -1.28 -2.74
C THR A 80 -9.58 -2.15 -1.60
N LEU A 81 -8.97 -1.54 -0.59
CA LEU A 81 -8.37 -2.23 0.54
C LEU A 81 -9.24 -2.22 1.80
N ASP A 82 -10.47 -1.71 1.73
CA ASP A 82 -11.38 -1.58 2.88
C ASP A 82 -10.76 -0.85 4.09
N ILE A 83 -9.96 0.18 3.82
CA ILE A 83 -9.35 1.01 4.85
C ILE A 83 -10.37 2.07 5.26
N LYS A 84 -10.72 2.11 6.54
CA LYS A 84 -11.76 3.02 7.03
C LYS A 84 -11.24 4.45 7.12
N LEU A 85 -12.07 5.38 6.65
CA LEU A 85 -11.93 6.80 6.93
C LEU A 85 -12.46 7.08 8.35
N VAL A 86 -11.63 7.75 9.16
CA VAL A 86 -11.94 8.14 10.54
C VAL A 86 -12.55 9.53 10.59
N ALA A 87 -12.06 10.46 9.75
CA ALA A 87 -12.58 11.82 9.65
C ALA A 87 -12.35 12.42 8.26
N GLY A 88 -13.17 13.41 7.89
CA GLY A 88 -13.01 14.17 6.65
C GLY A 88 -13.55 13.44 5.43
N ARG A 89 -12.78 13.45 4.33
CA ARG A 89 -13.14 12.80 3.06
C ARG A 89 -11.94 12.13 2.39
N GLU A 90 -12.25 11.19 1.50
CA GLU A 90 -11.29 10.63 0.54
C GLU A 90 -10.99 11.62 -0.60
N TYR A 91 -9.98 11.31 -1.39
CA TYR A 91 -9.74 12.00 -2.65
C TYR A 91 -10.91 11.75 -3.60
N ASN A 92 -11.33 12.79 -4.31
CA ASN A 92 -12.37 12.67 -5.34
C ASN A 92 -11.89 13.37 -6.62
N ARG A 93 -12.12 12.70 -7.76
CA ARG A 93 -11.77 13.16 -9.11
C ARG A 93 -12.42 14.51 -9.46
N ASP A 94 -13.52 14.87 -8.81
CA ASP A 94 -14.20 16.16 -8.95
C ASP A 94 -13.39 17.34 -8.35
N PHE A 95 -12.36 17.08 -7.54
CA PHE A 95 -11.51 18.07 -6.88
C PHE A 95 -10.06 18.01 -7.39
N PRO A 96 -9.78 18.52 -8.60
CA PRO A 96 -8.44 18.40 -9.22
C PRO A 96 -7.33 19.14 -8.44
N THR A 97 -7.68 20.11 -7.59
CA THR A 97 -6.73 20.81 -6.71
C THR A 97 -6.14 19.91 -5.63
N ASP A 98 -6.84 18.82 -5.25
CA ASP A 98 -6.42 17.90 -4.20
C ASP A 98 -5.00 17.35 -4.43
N GLN A 99 -4.66 17.08 -5.68
CA GLN A 99 -3.34 16.55 -6.05
C GLN A 99 -2.19 17.45 -5.58
N LYS A 100 -2.40 18.76 -5.53
CA LYS A 100 -1.37 19.75 -5.17
C LYS A 100 -1.54 20.31 -3.76
N GLU A 101 -2.76 20.43 -3.29
CA GLU A 101 -3.11 21.21 -2.10
C GLU A 101 -3.58 20.35 -0.92
N ALA A 102 -3.94 19.09 -1.17
CA ALA A 102 -4.50 18.23 -0.13
C ALA A 102 -3.59 17.05 0.22
N VAL A 103 -3.77 16.54 1.43
CA VAL A 103 -3.11 15.34 1.95
C VAL A 103 -4.08 14.57 2.85
N ILE A 104 -4.00 13.24 2.81
CA ILE A 104 -4.67 12.37 3.79
C ILE A 104 -3.59 11.84 4.75
N VAL A 105 -3.93 11.66 6.01
CA VAL A 105 -3.00 11.15 7.04
C VAL A 105 -3.61 9.98 7.79
N ASN A 106 -2.80 9.21 8.51
CA ASN A 106 -3.32 8.19 9.42
C ASN A 106 -3.43 8.70 10.88
N GLU A 107 -4.15 7.94 11.72
CA GLU A 107 -4.29 8.21 13.15
C GLU A 107 -2.92 8.35 13.86
N ALA A 108 -1.93 7.52 13.50
CA ALA A 108 -0.60 7.58 14.10
C ALA A 108 0.11 8.94 13.90
N LEU A 109 -0.12 9.60 12.75
CA LEU A 109 0.41 10.94 12.52
C LEU A 109 -0.32 11.98 13.36
N VAL A 110 -1.65 11.94 13.39
CA VAL A 110 -2.46 12.84 14.22
C VAL A 110 -2.05 12.74 15.69
N GLN A 111 -1.88 11.52 16.20
CA GLN A 111 -1.44 11.27 17.56
C GLN A 111 -0.01 11.78 17.82
N LYS A 112 0.92 11.53 16.90
CA LYS A 112 2.32 11.95 17.05
C LYS A 112 2.49 13.46 17.15
N PHE A 113 1.71 14.21 16.38
CA PHE A 113 1.76 15.67 16.35
C PHE A 113 0.74 16.34 17.28
N GLY A 114 -0.07 15.57 18.01
CA GLY A 114 -1.12 16.11 18.89
C GLY A 114 -2.12 17.01 18.15
N ILE A 115 -2.50 16.63 16.92
CA ILE A 115 -3.33 17.47 16.06
C ILE A 115 -4.80 17.33 16.47
N GLU A 116 -5.33 18.32 17.17
CA GLU A 116 -6.76 18.45 17.45
C GLU A 116 -7.52 18.94 16.21
N ASP A 117 -8.68 18.32 15.94
CA ASP A 117 -9.52 18.57 14.75
C ASP A 117 -8.69 18.65 13.47
N PRO A 118 -8.07 17.53 13.04
CA PRO A 118 -7.03 17.55 12.02
C PRO A 118 -7.51 17.99 10.64
N VAL A 119 -8.77 17.74 10.30
CA VAL A 119 -9.33 18.11 9.00
C VAL A 119 -9.37 19.64 8.86
N GLY A 120 -8.83 20.15 7.75
CA GLY A 120 -8.69 21.58 7.47
C GLY A 120 -7.41 22.22 8.00
N LYS A 121 -6.61 21.51 8.83
CA LYS A 121 -5.29 21.98 9.24
C LYS A 121 -4.26 21.76 8.14
N THR A 122 -3.18 22.55 8.14
CA THR A 122 -2.10 22.41 7.16
C THR A 122 -0.84 21.75 7.75
N ILE A 123 -0.17 20.94 6.94
CA ILE A 123 1.15 20.36 7.21
C ILE A 123 2.09 20.57 6.03
N LYS A 124 3.40 20.48 6.26
CA LYS A 124 4.41 20.40 5.20
C LYS A 124 5.08 19.03 5.26
N TYR A 125 5.42 18.45 4.12
CA TYR A 125 6.22 17.23 4.08
C TYR A 125 7.19 17.23 2.89
N SER A 126 8.39 16.66 3.04
CA SER A 126 9.41 16.60 1.98
C SER A 126 9.68 17.95 1.26
N GLY A 127 9.72 19.06 2.01
CA GLY A 127 9.90 20.41 1.43
C GLY A 127 8.73 20.89 0.55
N SER A 128 7.56 20.25 0.64
CA SER A 128 6.37 20.67 -0.08
C SER A 128 5.89 22.06 0.37
N LYS A 129 5.05 22.69 -0.47
CA LYS A 129 4.13 23.73 0.01
C LYS A 129 3.21 23.15 1.09
N GLU A 130 2.61 24.03 1.89
CA GLU A 130 1.58 23.63 2.84
C GLU A 130 0.46 22.91 2.14
N ARG A 131 0.05 21.78 2.72
CA ARG A 131 -1.08 20.98 2.26
C ARG A 131 -2.11 20.85 3.37
N THR A 132 -3.37 20.96 2.98
CA THR A 132 -4.52 20.80 3.87
C THR A 132 -4.80 19.33 4.10
N ILE A 133 -4.90 18.93 5.36
CA ILE A 133 -5.39 17.60 5.74
C ILE A 133 -6.88 17.55 5.39
N ILE A 134 -7.26 16.73 4.42
CA ILE A 134 -8.67 16.57 4.02
C ILE A 134 -9.33 15.33 4.61
N GLY A 135 -8.51 14.39 5.11
CA GLY A 135 -8.99 13.13 5.66
C GLY A 135 -8.00 12.49 6.61
N VAL A 136 -8.55 11.73 7.55
CA VAL A 136 -7.80 10.85 8.45
C VAL A 136 -8.31 9.43 8.25
N VAL A 137 -7.40 8.49 8.02
CA VAL A 137 -7.72 7.05 7.90
C VAL A 137 -7.23 6.27 9.11
N GLN A 138 -7.85 5.12 9.34
CA GLN A 138 -7.43 4.20 10.38
C GLN A 138 -5.98 3.76 10.15
N ASN A 139 -5.29 3.38 11.23
CA ASN A 139 -3.96 2.79 11.12
C ASN A 139 -3.97 1.48 10.32
N PHE A 140 -3.08 1.37 9.33
CA PHE A 140 -2.87 0.17 8.53
C PHE A 140 -1.38 -0.09 8.29
N HIS A 141 -1.01 -1.36 8.10
CA HIS A 141 0.36 -1.80 7.91
C HIS A 141 0.78 -1.70 6.44
N PHE A 142 1.44 -0.61 6.09
CA PHE A 142 2.09 -0.47 4.79
C PHE A 142 3.49 -1.15 4.76
N ARG A 143 4.14 -1.31 5.91
CA ARG A 143 5.36 -2.12 6.09
C ARG A 143 5.03 -3.51 6.64
N SER A 144 6.03 -4.38 6.73
CA SER A 144 5.93 -5.66 7.42
C SER A 144 5.29 -5.52 8.82
N LEU A 145 4.53 -6.56 9.23
CA LEU A 145 3.90 -6.62 10.56
C LEU A 145 4.89 -6.55 11.73
N HIS A 146 6.19 -6.82 11.49
CA HIS A 146 7.24 -6.66 12.51
C HIS A 146 7.42 -5.20 12.94
N HIS A 147 6.95 -4.25 12.14
CA HIS A 147 6.99 -2.84 12.46
C HIS A 147 5.66 -2.35 13.04
N LYS A 148 5.74 -1.52 14.07
CA LYS A 148 4.59 -0.70 14.50
C LYS A 148 4.13 0.17 13.34
N VAL A 149 2.82 0.42 13.26
CA VAL A 149 2.25 1.35 12.27
C VAL A 149 2.89 2.71 12.46
N ALA A 150 3.58 3.21 11.42
CA ALA A 150 4.26 4.49 11.49
C ALA A 150 3.29 5.63 11.13
N PRO A 151 3.56 6.86 11.61
CA PRO A 151 2.95 8.08 11.11
C PRO A 151 3.09 8.16 9.59
N ALA A 152 2.00 8.42 8.88
CA ALA A 152 2.00 8.45 7.42
C ALA A 152 1.26 9.66 6.85
N VAL A 153 1.86 10.24 5.81
CA VAL A 153 1.20 11.14 4.85
C VAL A 153 0.91 10.37 3.57
N LEU A 154 -0.29 10.54 3.04
CA LEU A 154 -0.83 9.78 1.91
C LEU A 154 -1.18 10.75 0.77
N PRO A 155 -0.19 11.28 0.04
CA PRO A 155 -0.47 12.19 -1.06
C PRO A 155 -1.06 11.47 -2.28
N LEU A 156 -2.00 12.13 -2.95
CA LEU A 156 -2.53 11.68 -4.23
C LEU A 156 -1.43 11.69 -5.30
N SER A 157 -1.30 10.58 -6.02
CA SER A 157 -0.34 10.41 -7.11
C SER A 157 -1.00 9.87 -8.36
N THR A 158 -0.57 10.39 -9.51
CA THR A 158 -0.93 9.86 -10.83
C THR A 158 0.09 8.83 -11.34
N SER A 159 1.03 8.42 -10.49
CA SER A 159 2.06 7.45 -10.86
C SER A 159 1.53 6.03 -10.81
N THR A 160 1.66 5.34 -11.92
CA THR A 160 1.29 3.94 -12.11
C THR A 160 2.49 3.01 -11.84
N GLY A 161 2.21 1.80 -11.37
CA GLY A 161 3.25 0.79 -11.15
C GLY A 161 2.69 -0.63 -11.01
N ARG A 162 1.75 -0.82 -10.09
CA ARG A 162 0.94 -2.05 -9.96
C ARG A 162 -0.51 -1.66 -9.89
N LEU A 163 -1.37 -2.45 -10.53
CA LEU A 163 -2.81 -2.32 -10.42
C LEU A 163 -3.30 -3.33 -9.38
N LEU A 164 -3.97 -2.84 -8.34
CA LEU A 164 -4.73 -3.70 -7.45
C LEU A 164 -6.18 -3.72 -7.94
N VAL A 165 -6.76 -4.92 -8.02
CA VAL A 165 -8.12 -5.17 -8.50
C VAL A 165 -8.83 -5.98 -7.42
N ARG A 166 -9.85 -5.38 -6.79
CA ARG A 166 -10.72 -6.11 -5.86
C ARG A 166 -11.85 -6.76 -6.64
N ILE A 167 -12.04 -8.06 -6.45
CA ILE A 167 -13.02 -8.86 -7.18
C ILE A 167 -14.04 -9.50 -6.24
N HIS A 168 -15.20 -9.85 -6.77
CA HIS A 168 -16.19 -10.65 -6.07
C HIS A 168 -15.70 -12.10 -5.85
N PRO A 169 -16.02 -12.73 -4.71
CA PRO A 169 -15.60 -14.10 -4.40
C PRO A 169 -16.34 -15.17 -5.20
N GLU A 170 -17.49 -14.83 -5.82
CA GLU A 170 -18.41 -15.80 -6.41
C GLU A 170 -17.83 -16.55 -7.62
N ASN A 171 -17.03 -15.87 -8.46
CA ASN A 171 -16.42 -16.48 -9.65
C ASN A 171 -15.00 -15.95 -9.87
N VAL A 172 -14.11 -16.27 -8.94
CA VAL A 172 -12.69 -15.90 -9.02
C VAL A 172 -12.04 -16.40 -10.32
N PRO A 173 -12.14 -17.69 -10.72
CA PRO A 173 -11.47 -18.18 -11.93
C PRO A 173 -11.96 -17.48 -13.21
N GLY A 174 -13.28 -17.27 -13.34
CA GLY A 174 -13.85 -16.56 -14.49
C GLY A 174 -13.42 -15.09 -14.54
N THR A 175 -13.34 -14.44 -13.38
CA THR A 175 -12.87 -13.04 -13.31
C THR A 175 -11.40 -12.91 -13.68
N ILE A 176 -10.54 -13.83 -13.24
CA ILE A 176 -9.13 -13.87 -13.65
C ILE A 176 -8.98 -14.13 -15.15
N ALA A 177 -9.78 -15.03 -15.72
CA ALA A 177 -9.79 -15.29 -17.15
C ALA A 177 -10.17 -14.03 -17.95
N PHE A 178 -11.19 -13.29 -17.50
CA PHE A 178 -11.58 -12.01 -18.08
C PHE A 178 -10.45 -10.97 -17.99
N ILE A 179 -9.82 -10.81 -16.81
CA ILE A 179 -8.70 -9.87 -16.63
C ILE A 179 -7.55 -10.21 -17.59
N LYS A 180 -7.22 -11.50 -17.74
CA LYS A 180 -6.20 -11.98 -18.67
C LYS A 180 -6.55 -11.63 -20.12
N GLU A 181 -7.79 -11.84 -20.53
CA GLU A 181 -8.25 -11.50 -21.88
C GLU A 181 -8.10 -9.99 -22.15
N GLN A 182 -8.47 -9.13 -21.19
CA GLN A 182 -8.29 -7.69 -21.33
C GLN A 182 -6.81 -7.30 -21.37
N TRP A 183 -5.96 -7.99 -20.61
CA TRP A 183 -4.51 -7.78 -20.63
C TRP A 183 -3.93 -8.09 -22.02
N GLU A 184 -4.30 -9.23 -22.60
CA GLU A 184 -3.79 -9.66 -23.92
C GLU A 184 -4.20 -8.70 -25.05
N LYS A 185 -5.32 -7.98 -24.91
CA LYS A 185 -5.74 -6.94 -25.88
C LYS A 185 -4.86 -5.69 -25.84
N VAL A 186 -4.30 -5.35 -24.68
CA VAL A 186 -3.56 -4.11 -24.47
C VAL A 186 -2.04 -4.32 -24.39
N ALA A 187 -1.59 -5.53 -24.05
CA ALA A 187 -0.20 -5.87 -23.75
C ALA A 187 0.36 -6.83 -24.81
N LEU A 188 0.69 -6.30 -25.99
CA LEU A 188 1.18 -7.11 -27.10
C LEU A 188 2.51 -7.79 -26.71
N ASN A 189 2.57 -9.12 -26.81
CA ASN A 189 3.74 -9.94 -26.47
C ASN A 189 4.19 -9.87 -25.00
N GLN A 190 3.34 -9.44 -24.07
CA GLN A 190 3.66 -9.40 -22.63
C GLN A 190 2.96 -10.53 -21.87
N THR A 191 3.67 -11.15 -20.95
CA THR A 191 3.10 -12.19 -20.09
C THR A 191 2.19 -11.58 -19.02
N PHE A 192 0.97 -12.12 -18.88
CA PHE A 192 0.07 -11.73 -17.81
C PHE A 192 0.58 -12.28 -16.47
N ASN A 193 1.14 -11.40 -15.65
CA ASN A 193 1.64 -11.75 -14.32
C ASN A 193 0.75 -11.14 -13.24
N PHE A 194 0.10 -12.00 -12.46
CA PHE A 194 -0.73 -11.62 -11.32
C PHE A 194 -0.39 -12.43 -10.07
N SER A 195 -0.80 -11.92 -8.92
CA SER A 195 -0.71 -12.61 -7.64
C SER A 195 -1.81 -12.11 -6.72
N PHE A 196 -2.38 -12.98 -5.89
CA PHE A 196 -3.27 -12.53 -4.82
C PHE A 196 -2.46 -11.97 -3.65
N ILE A 197 -2.99 -10.95 -2.98
CA ILE A 197 -2.32 -10.29 -1.84
C ILE A 197 -2.22 -11.24 -0.65
N ASP A 198 -3.30 -11.96 -0.32
CA ASP A 198 -3.33 -12.98 0.74
C ASP A 198 -2.30 -14.10 0.53
N GLU A 199 -2.21 -14.68 -0.68
CA GLU A 199 -1.23 -15.71 -0.99
C GLU A 199 0.22 -15.22 -0.85
N ASN A 200 0.47 -13.97 -1.23
CA ASN A 200 1.79 -13.36 -1.10
C ASN A 200 2.17 -13.16 0.37
N LEU A 201 1.21 -12.77 1.21
CA LEU A 201 1.40 -12.61 2.64
C LEU A 201 1.67 -13.97 3.30
N ASP A 202 0.88 -14.99 2.98
CA ASP A 202 1.07 -16.36 3.48
C ASP A 202 2.43 -16.94 3.11
N LYS A 203 2.88 -16.72 1.87
CA LYS A 203 4.21 -17.14 1.42
C LYS A 203 5.32 -16.42 2.19
N GLN A 204 5.14 -15.13 2.50
CA GLN A 204 6.10 -14.37 3.31
C GLN A 204 6.15 -14.89 4.74
N TYR A 205 5.00 -15.10 5.41
CA TYR A 205 4.96 -15.62 6.78
C TYR A 205 5.57 -17.02 6.89
N LYS A 206 5.27 -17.94 5.96
CA LYS A 206 5.86 -19.28 5.95
C LYS A 206 7.38 -19.25 5.74
N LYS A 207 7.89 -18.27 4.97
CA LYS A 207 9.33 -18.08 4.79
C LYS A 207 9.99 -17.57 6.08
N GLU A 208 9.34 -16.65 6.78
CA GLU A 208 9.82 -16.12 8.06
C GLU A 208 9.84 -17.19 9.16
N GLU A 209 8.82 -18.05 9.24
CA GLU A 209 8.78 -19.15 10.22
C GLU A 209 9.96 -20.11 10.05
N ARG A 210 10.26 -20.48 8.80
CA ARG A 210 11.44 -21.32 8.47
C ARG A 210 12.76 -20.64 8.82
N TRP A 211 12.85 -19.32 8.61
CA TRP A 211 14.05 -18.55 8.99
C TRP A 211 14.25 -18.52 10.50
N ASN A 212 13.18 -18.30 11.27
CA ASN A 212 13.22 -18.32 12.73
C ASN A 212 13.65 -19.68 13.28
N GLN A 213 13.20 -20.79 12.67
CA GLN A 213 13.64 -22.14 13.05
C GLN A 213 15.15 -22.33 12.84
N MET A 214 15.71 -21.85 11.73
CA MET A 214 17.16 -21.93 11.48
C MET A 214 17.97 -21.13 12.52
N ILE A 215 17.50 -19.92 12.88
CA ILE A 215 18.13 -19.12 13.94
C ILE A 215 18.06 -19.85 15.28
N GLN A 216 16.91 -20.42 15.64
CA GLN A 216 16.76 -21.16 16.89
C GLN A 216 17.75 -22.34 17.00
N TYR A 217 17.96 -23.09 15.91
CA TYR A 217 18.98 -24.14 15.89
C TYR A 217 20.39 -23.57 16.06
N ALA A 218 20.74 -22.51 15.34
CA ALA A 218 22.05 -21.87 15.45
C ALA A 218 22.31 -21.31 16.87
N THR A 219 21.31 -20.67 17.48
CA THR A 219 21.37 -20.19 18.86
C THR A 219 21.50 -21.35 19.86
N GLY A 220 20.76 -22.44 19.66
CA GLY A 220 20.88 -23.64 20.48
C GLY A 220 22.28 -24.25 20.42
N PHE A 221 22.86 -24.38 19.23
CA PHE A 221 24.25 -24.82 19.06
C PHE A 221 25.24 -23.86 19.71
N ALA A 222 25.05 -22.55 19.57
CA ALA A 222 25.93 -21.56 20.18
C ALA A 222 25.91 -21.64 21.71
N ILE A 223 24.74 -21.78 22.33
CA ILE A 223 24.60 -21.98 23.78
C ILE A 223 25.27 -23.28 24.21
N PHE A 224 25.06 -24.37 23.45
CA PHE A 224 25.67 -25.67 23.74
C PHE A 224 27.21 -25.63 23.67
N ILE A 225 27.77 -25.02 22.63
CA ILE A 225 29.23 -24.85 22.48
C ILE A 225 29.79 -23.94 23.57
N ALA A 226 29.10 -22.84 23.90
CA ALA A 226 29.51 -21.95 24.98
C ALA A 226 29.52 -22.65 26.35
N ALA A 227 28.52 -23.51 26.61
CA ALA A 227 28.48 -24.33 27.81
C ALA A 227 29.65 -25.33 27.86
N LEU A 228 29.97 -26.00 26.75
CA LEU A 228 31.15 -26.89 26.69
C LEU A 228 32.46 -26.13 26.97
N GLY A 229 32.61 -24.93 26.42
CA GLY A 229 33.80 -24.10 26.66
C GLY A 229 33.91 -23.57 28.09
N ALA A 230 32.81 -23.48 28.85
CA ALA A 230 32.83 -23.00 30.23
C ALA A 230 33.18 -24.10 31.26
N PHE A 231 33.05 -25.38 30.89
CA PHE A 231 33.42 -26.53 31.73
C PHE A 231 34.77 -27.17 31.34
N GLY A 232 35.44 -26.65 30.31
CA GLY A 232 36.74 -27.10 29.82
C GLY A 232 37.93 -26.27 30.29
#